data_AF-A0AAU8N252-F1
#
_entry.id   AF-A0AAU8N252-F1
#
_cell.length_a   1.000
_cell.length_b   1.000
_cell.length_c   1.000
_cell.angle_alpha   90.00
_cell.angle_beta   90.00
_cell.angle_gamma   90.00
#
_symmetry.space_group_name_H-M   'P 1'
#
loop_
_entity.id
_entity.type
_entity.pdbx_description
1 polymer ?
#
loop_
_entity_poly.entity_id
_entity_poly.type
_entity_poly.pdbx_seq_one_letter_code
_entity_poly.pdbx_strand_id
1 'polypeptide(L)'
;MLLVSDLTNRAGLGVREVLLPAPSAAVRWVVATELLQPASYLEGGELVLTTGLVMADAGVSTWREYAASLVEAGVAALGLGTGIVFDAVPEDLREACRVVRLNLLEVPLEVSFASISREVGAMLQGGGPDAGAEGAGDEETLVLQQLTRAAAKDSQGAIMRALASILRGEVSLRDATGRAVVGPFGPAAPGVDDEVAECIDRIRAGGMRGAGAVGLGEMRLVVRPVGVTGEPENYLATVHRGALTRAQTLGVDLAWSFLNLIAESSKAFTGWLLQLVELLPGTSWRVSPCRGSPWPSRSRSSSSIASHPRRGVRWPVAALIISGV
;
A
#
# COMPACT_ATOMS: atom_id res chain seq x y z
N MET A 1 7.55 29.02 1.67
CA MET A 1 8.46 27.87 1.83
C MET A 1 8.49 27.54 3.31
N LEU A 2 8.18 26.31 3.69
CA LEU A 2 8.17 25.85 5.08
C LEU A 2 9.48 25.15 5.40
N LEU A 3 10.14 25.50 6.50
CA LEU A 3 11.41 24.90 6.93
C LEU A 3 11.22 23.98 8.14
N VAL A 4 12.16 23.06 8.35
CA VAL A 4 12.14 22.19 9.54
C VAL A 4 12.18 23.01 10.84
N SER A 5 12.95 24.10 10.88
CA SER A 5 12.98 25.03 12.01
C SER A 5 11.63 25.68 12.32
N ASP A 6 10.75 25.82 11.34
CA ASP A 6 9.43 26.41 11.54
C ASP A 6 8.49 25.46 12.29
N LEU A 7 8.76 24.14 12.21
CA LEU A 7 7.99 23.12 12.90
C LEU A 7 8.22 23.16 14.42
N THR A 8 9.48 23.32 14.85
CA THR A 8 9.85 23.32 16.28
C THR A 8 9.53 24.65 16.95
N ASN A 9 9.54 25.76 16.21
CA ASN A 9 9.22 27.08 16.74
C ASN A 9 7.71 27.31 16.92
N ARG A 10 6.85 26.44 16.38
CA ARG A 10 5.39 26.59 16.45
C ARG A 10 4.83 25.84 17.64
N ALA A 11 4.49 26.58 18.70
CA ALA A 11 3.95 26.01 19.95
C ALA A 11 2.72 25.10 19.75
N GLY A 12 1.93 25.30 18.68
CA GLY A 12 0.76 24.48 18.37
C GLY A 12 1.05 23.08 17.80
N LEU A 13 2.27 22.79 17.32
CA LEU A 13 2.63 21.48 16.77
C LEU A 13 3.04 20.47 17.85
N GLY A 14 3.50 20.94 19.02
CA GLY A 14 3.87 20.08 20.15
C GLY A 14 5.05 19.14 19.94
N VAL A 15 5.73 19.21 18.79
CA VAL A 15 6.93 18.43 18.48
C VAL A 15 8.15 18.99 19.24
N ARG A 16 9.08 18.11 19.62
CA ARG A 16 10.31 18.48 20.31
C ARG A 16 11.52 18.23 19.43
N GLU A 17 12.45 19.17 19.42
CA GLU A 17 13.73 18.99 18.76
C GLU A 17 14.57 17.93 19.48
N VAL A 18 15.09 16.97 18.72
CA VAL A 18 16.11 16.03 19.21
C VAL A 18 17.46 16.33 18.56
N LEU A 19 17.46 16.53 17.23
CA LEU A 19 18.65 16.84 16.45
C LEU A 19 18.26 17.61 15.17
N LEU A 20 18.80 18.81 14.96
CA LEU A 20 18.60 19.58 13.73
C LEU A 20 19.92 19.92 13.03
N PRO A 21 20.56 18.98 12.31
CA PRO A 21 21.81 19.25 11.61
C PRO A 21 21.59 19.99 10.27
N ALA A 22 20.33 20.14 9.84
CA ALA A 22 19.91 20.84 8.62
C ALA A 22 18.55 21.57 8.84
N PRO A 23 18.46 22.54 9.77
CA PRO A 23 17.19 23.18 10.16
C PRO A 23 16.51 23.96 9.02
N SER A 24 17.29 24.39 8.02
CA SER A 24 16.83 25.08 6.82
C SER A 24 16.37 24.13 5.70
N ALA A 25 16.27 22.83 5.94
CA ALA A 25 15.69 21.89 4.98
C ALA A 25 14.22 22.24 4.73
N ALA A 26 13.80 22.24 3.46
CA ALA A 26 12.44 22.59 3.08
C ALA A 26 11.51 21.38 3.29
N VAL A 27 10.44 21.59 4.05
CA VAL A 27 9.35 20.64 4.22
C VAL A 27 8.31 20.94 3.16
N ARG A 28 7.88 19.91 2.43
CA ARG A 28 6.91 20.01 1.33
C ARG A 28 5.59 19.31 1.62
N TRP A 29 5.59 18.30 2.50
CA TRP A 29 4.42 17.53 2.93
C TRP A 29 4.79 16.59 4.08
N VAL A 30 3.80 15.88 4.64
CA VAL A 30 3.96 14.94 5.77
C VAL A 30 3.52 13.53 5.35
N VAL A 31 4.29 12.52 5.75
CA VAL A 31 3.99 11.10 5.53
C VAL A 31 4.06 10.37 6.86
N ALA A 32 2.99 9.67 7.23
CA ALA A 32 3.04 8.71 8.34
C ALA A 32 3.22 7.29 7.79
N THR A 33 4.24 6.56 8.24
CA THR A 33 4.54 5.20 7.77
C THR A 33 5.29 4.38 8.82
N GLU A 34 5.03 3.08 8.84
CA GLU A 34 5.73 2.10 9.69
C GLU A 34 6.63 1.16 8.87
N LEU A 35 6.84 1.48 7.59
CA LEU A 35 7.57 0.61 6.69
C LEU A 35 9.08 0.69 6.97
N LEU A 36 9.76 -0.46 6.93
CA LEU A 36 11.20 -0.56 7.24
C LEU A 36 12.12 0.02 6.16
N GLN A 37 11.62 0.16 4.93
CA GLN A 37 12.38 0.67 3.79
C GLN A 37 11.58 1.76 3.07
N PRO A 38 11.42 2.93 3.72
CA PRO A 38 10.48 3.95 3.29
C PRO A 38 10.86 4.69 2.01
N ALA A 39 12.17 4.74 1.72
CA ALA A 39 12.76 5.54 0.65
C ALA A 39 12.04 5.45 -0.69
N SER A 40 11.52 4.27 -1.01
CA SER A 40 11.00 3.98 -2.34
C SER A 40 9.70 4.74 -2.68
N TYR A 41 8.86 5.07 -1.70
CA TYR A 41 7.61 5.84 -1.91
C TYR A 41 7.76 7.33 -1.58
N LEU A 42 8.97 7.78 -1.27
CA LEU A 42 9.26 9.16 -0.94
C LEU A 42 9.79 9.91 -2.17
N GLU A 43 9.58 11.22 -2.17
CA GLU A 43 9.88 12.12 -3.30
C GLU A 43 10.81 13.26 -2.90
N GLY A 44 11.21 13.31 -1.63
CA GLY A 44 12.04 14.32 -1.02
C GLY A 44 11.24 15.43 -0.34
N GLY A 45 11.86 16.07 0.64
CA GLY A 45 11.25 17.17 1.40
C GLY A 45 10.12 16.74 2.34
N GLU A 46 9.94 15.44 2.60
CA GLU A 46 8.95 14.95 3.56
C GLU A 46 9.36 15.21 5.01
N LEU A 47 8.36 15.46 5.85
CA LEU A 47 8.41 15.08 7.25
C LEU A 47 7.84 13.65 7.37
N VAL A 48 8.71 12.67 7.61
CA VAL A 48 8.30 11.27 7.84
C VAL A 48 7.96 11.09 9.31
N LEU A 49 6.80 10.54 9.63
CA LEU A 49 6.34 10.25 10.98
C LEU A 49 6.19 8.74 11.17
N THR A 50 6.73 8.21 12.26
CA THR A 50 6.67 6.78 12.59
C THR A 50 6.62 6.59 14.10
N THR A 51 5.89 5.59 14.58
CA THR A 51 5.96 5.11 15.97
C THR A 51 7.15 4.17 16.18
N GLY A 52 7.80 3.76 15.09
CA GLY A 52 8.94 2.85 15.11
C GLY A 52 8.54 1.42 15.48
N LEU A 53 7.26 1.05 15.33
CA LEU A 53 6.71 -0.24 15.77
C LEU A 53 7.44 -1.42 15.14
N VAL A 54 7.82 -1.29 13.87
CA VAL A 54 8.52 -2.35 13.13
C VAL A 54 9.99 -2.48 13.57
N MET A 55 10.52 -1.50 14.30
CA MET A 55 11.90 -1.43 14.77
C MET A 55 12.02 -1.67 16.29
N ALA A 56 10.92 -2.04 16.97
CA ALA A 56 10.88 -2.24 18.42
C ALA A 56 11.95 -3.22 18.95
N ASP A 57 12.16 -4.32 18.23
CA ASP A 57 13.15 -5.36 18.57
C ASP A 57 14.39 -5.32 17.65
N ALA A 58 14.56 -4.24 16.88
CA ALA A 58 15.59 -4.17 15.86
C ALA A 58 16.98 -3.86 16.43
N GLY A 59 18.01 -4.47 15.84
CA GLY A 59 19.40 -4.19 16.18
C GLY A 59 19.87 -2.81 15.67
N VAL A 60 20.99 -2.33 16.20
CA VAL A 60 21.60 -1.03 15.88
C VAL A 60 21.77 -0.79 14.36
N SER A 61 22.07 -1.84 13.58
CA SER A 61 22.25 -1.73 12.12
C SER A 61 20.98 -1.29 11.42
N THR A 62 19.81 -1.72 11.90
CA THR A 62 18.52 -1.41 11.28
C THR A 62 18.20 0.09 11.34
N TRP A 63 18.52 0.76 12.45
CA TRP A 63 18.34 2.22 12.57
C TRP A 63 19.24 3.00 11.61
N ARG A 64 20.48 2.52 11.40
CA ARG A 64 21.42 3.13 10.45
C ARG A 64 20.93 2.97 9.01
N GLU A 65 20.50 1.77 8.63
CA GLU A 65 19.94 1.49 7.30
C GLU A 65 18.67 2.32 7.05
N TYR A 66 17.79 2.40 8.04
CA TYR A 66 16.57 3.20 7.97
C TYR A 66 16.88 4.68 7.75
N ALA A 67 17.73 5.28 8.60
CA ALA A 67 18.12 6.69 8.48
C ALA A 67 18.83 6.99 7.16
N ALA A 68 19.74 6.11 6.72
CA ALA A 68 20.41 6.24 5.43
C ALA A 68 19.41 6.24 4.26
N SER A 69 18.45 5.31 4.27
CA SER A 69 17.42 5.23 3.22
C SER A 69 16.58 6.51 3.12
N LEU A 70 16.24 7.14 4.27
CA LEU A 70 15.49 8.39 4.29
C LEU A 70 16.29 9.55 3.68
N VAL A 71 17.59 9.63 3.97
CA VAL A 71 18.46 10.65 3.40
C VAL A 71 18.64 10.44 1.89
N GLU A 72 18.80 9.20 1.43
CA GLU A 72 18.86 8.87 0.00
C GLU A 72 17.59 9.30 -0.74
N ALA A 73 16.42 9.20 -0.09
CA ALA A 73 15.16 9.69 -0.63
C ALA A 73 14.96 11.22 -0.51
N GLY A 74 15.90 11.94 0.08
CA GLY A 74 15.85 13.40 0.22
C GLY A 74 14.88 13.90 1.30
N VAL A 75 14.56 13.08 2.31
CA VAL A 75 13.66 13.42 3.42
C VAL A 75 14.18 14.62 4.20
N ALA A 76 13.28 15.54 4.56
CA ALA A 76 13.65 16.75 5.29
C ALA A 76 13.82 16.47 6.80
N ALA A 77 12.93 15.67 7.39
CA ALA A 77 12.98 15.31 8.80
C ALA A 77 12.27 13.99 9.11
N LEU A 78 12.71 13.32 10.17
CA LEU A 78 12.05 12.18 10.79
C LEU A 78 11.43 12.60 12.13
N GLY A 79 10.17 12.29 12.35
CA GLY A 79 9.47 12.42 13.62
C GLY A 79 9.18 11.04 14.21
N LEU A 80 9.73 10.74 15.39
CA LEU A 80 9.45 9.51 16.12
C LEU A 80 8.38 9.75 17.19
N GLY A 81 7.28 9.00 17.12
CA GLY A 81 6.27 8.94 18.17
C GLY A 81 6.79 8.21 19.42
N THR A 82 6.81 8.90 20.57
CA THR A 82 7.20 8.33 21.86
C THR A 82 5.98 8.06 22.76
N GLY A 83 6.12 7.21 23.76
CA GLY A 83 5.09 6.87 24.74
C GLY A 83 4.18 5.68 24.38
N ILE A 84 4.44 4.99 23.26
CA ILE A 84 3.77 3.72 22.90
C ILE A 84 4.79 2.58 22.77
N VAL A 85 5.67 2.69 21.78
CA VAL A 85 6.69 1.66 21.49
C VAL A 85 7.98 1.96 22.26
N PHE A 86 8.38 3.23 22.27
CA PHE A 86 9.56 3.72 22.97
C PHE A 86 9.17 4.80 23.95
N ASP A 87 9.61 4.72 25.20
CA ASP A 87 9.36 5.75 26.22
C ASP A 87 10.05 7.08 25.88
N ALA A 88 11.17 7.02 25.16
CA ALA A 88 11.92 8.15 24.66
C ALA A 88 12.61 7.77 23.34
N VAL A 89 13.12 8.75 22.60
CA VAL A 89 13.85 8.50 21.34
C VAL A 89 15.10 7.65 21.61
N PRO A 90 15.22 6.45 20.98
CA PRO A 90 16.37 5.57 21.18
C PRO A 90 17.70 6.24 20.80
N GLU A 91 18.75 6.01 21.60
CA GLU A 91 20.07 6.60 21.34
C GLU A 91 20.69 6.09 20.03
N ASP A 92 20.43 4.84 19.66
CA ASP A 92 20.90 4.27 18.39
C ASP A 92 20.29 5.00 17.17
N LEU A 93 19.01 5.39 17.26
CA LEU A 93 18.37 6.20 16.22
C LEU A 93 18.94 7.62 16.20
N ARG A 94 19.13 8.24 17.36
CA ARG A 94 19.76 9.57 17.48
C ARG A 94 21.14 9.56 16.82
N GLU A 95 21.94 8.55 17.11
CA GLU A 95 23.27 8.38 16.54
C GLU A 95 23.23 8.16 15.02
N ALA A 96 22.33 7.29 14.54
CA ALA A 96 22.13 7.05 13.12
C ALA A 96 21.79 8.36 12.38
N CYS A 97 20.82 9.12 12.86
CA CYS A 97 20.43 10.42 12.29
C CYS A 97 21.58 11.44 12.33
N ARG A 98 22.39 11.44 13.40
CA ARG A 98 23.57 12.33 13.54
C ARG A 98 24.61 12.06 12.47
N VAL A 99 24.94 10.80 12.22
CA VAL A 99 25.94 10.39 11.21
C VAL A 99 25.50 10.81 9.81
N VAL A 100 24.23 10.59 9.46
CA VAL A 100 23.70 10.90 8.10
C VAL A 100 23.17 12.33 7.97
N ARG A 101 23.27 13.14 9.04
CA ARG A 101 22.75 14.52 9.12
C ARG A 101 21.26 14.65 8.78
N LEU A 102 20.44 13.71 9.25
CA LEU A 102 18.98 13.79 9.16
C LEU A 102 18.41 14.54 10.37
N ASN A 103 17.49 15.48 10.14
CA ASN A 103 16.77 16.14 11.24
C ASN A 103 15.87 15.12 11.94
N LEU A 104 15.89 15.11 13.27
CA LEU A 104 15.13 14.21 14.13
C LEU A 104 14.30 15.00 15.13
N LEU A 105 13.00 14.72 15.15
CA LEU A 105 12.01 15.29 16.04
C LEU A 105 11.41 14.18 16.91
N GLU A 106 11.14 14.49 18.16
CA GLU A 106 10.29 13.69 19.04
C GLU A 106 8.84 14.18 18.90
N VAL A 107 7.91 13.24 18.79
CA VAL A 107 6.47 13.49 18.83
C VAL A 107 5.90 12.82 20.08
N PRO A 108 5.63 13.57 21.15
CA PRO A 108 5.06 13.03 22.37
C PRO A 108 3.68 12.40 22.15
N LEU A 109 3.28 11.46 23.00
CA LEU A 109 2.01 10.74 22.92
C LEU A 109 0.78 11.66 22.86
N GLU A 110 0.86 12.84 23.50
CA GLU A 110 -0.23 13.82 23.53
C GLU A 110 -0.46 14.49 22.16
N VAL A 111 0.47 14.32 21.22
CA VAL A 111 0.45 14.92 19.88
C VAL A 111 0.15 13.85 18.84
N SER A 112 -1.03 13.93 18.23
CA SER A 112 -1.37 13.00 17.14
C SER A 112 -0.67 13.36 15.82
N PHE A 113 -0.22 12.34 15.07
CA PHE A 113 0.33 12.54 13.72
C PHE A 113 -0.68 13.20 12.78
N ALA A 114 -1.98 12.91 12.93
CA ALA A 114 -3.03 13.55 12.14
C ALA A 114 -3.13 15.06 12.41
N SER A 115 -2.88 15.51 13.65
CA SER A 115 -2.82 16.94 13.97
C SER A 115 -1.61 17.61 13.32
N ILE A 116 -0.44 16.96 13.36
CA ILE A 116 0.78 17.45 12.69
C ILE A 116 0.55 17.57 11.18
N SER A 117 0.03 16.53 10.53
CA SER A 117 -0.23 16.53 9.09
C SER A 117 -1.20 17.65 8.67
N ARG A 118 -2.26 17.90 9.46
CA ARG A 118 -3.19 19.01 9.19
C ARG A 118 -2.52 20.37 9.33
N GLU A 119 -1.77 20.58 10.41
CA GLU A 119 -1.15 21.87 10.70
C GLU A 119 -0.05 22.20 9.67
N VAL A 120 0.81 21.23 9.35
CA VAL A 120 1.81 21.38 8.29
C VAL A 120 1.15 21.63 6.94
N GLY A 121 0.06 20.92 6.63
CA GLY A 121 -0.74 21.13 5.42
C GLY A 121 -1.31 22.56 5.33
N ALA A 122 -1.76 23.14 6.45
CA ALA A 122 -2.20 24.53 6.50
C ALA A 122 -1.03 25.51 6.29
N MET A 123 0.11 25.26 6.95
CA MET A 123 1.32 26.08 6.80
C MET A 123 1.84 26.13 5.36
N LEU A 124 1.79 25.01 4.65
CA LEU A 124 2.21 24.91 3.25
C LEU A 124 1.29 25.67 2.28
N GLN A 125 0.00 25.77 2.61
CA GLN A 125 -1.00 26.46 1.79
C GLN A 125 -1.02 27.99 2.01
N GLY A 126 -0.20 28.53 2.91
CA GLY A 126 -0.06 29.98 3.12
C GLY A 126 -1.27 30.66 3.79
N GLY A 127 -2.25 29.90 4.29
CA GLY A 127 -3.42 30.40 4.99
C GLY A 127 -3.62 29.64 6.30
N GLY A 128 -4.10 30.34 7.35
CA GLY A 128 -4.55 29.71 8.58
C GLY A 128 -5.67 28.67 8.33
N PRO A 129 -6.15 27.97 9.37
CA PRO A 129 -6.92 26.72 9.27
C PRO A 129 -8.26 26.70 8.50
N ASP A 130 -8.61 27.71 7.70
CA ASP A 130 -9.94 27.86 7.08
C ASP A 130 -9.97 27.90 5.53
N ALA A 131 -8.85 27.68 4.82
CA ALA A 131 -8.80 27.95 3.37
C ALA A 131 -8.80 26.74 2.40
N GLY A 132 -9.06 25.50 2.86
CA GLY A 132 -8.81 24.29 2.03
C GLY A 132 -9.95 23.28 1.85
N ALA A 133 -11.15 23.51 2.40
CA ALA A 133 -12.15 22.45 2.52
C ALA A 133 -13.05 22.22 1.29
N GLU A 134 -13.19 23.18 0.36
CA GLU A 134 -14.27 23.13 -0.63
C GLU A 134 -13.91 22.52 -2.00
N GLY A 135 -12.64 22.20 -2.27
CA GLY A 135 -12.22 21.60 -3.56
C GLY A 135 -11.51 20.24 -3.46
N ALA A 136 -10.76 20.00 -2.38
CA ALA A 136 -10.02 18.74 -2.19
C ALA A 136 -10.93 17.58 -1.73
N GLY A 137 -12.04 17.90 -1.04
CA GLY A 137 -12.99 16.89 -0.57
C GLY A 137 -13.75 16.19 -1.68
N ASP A 138 -13.99 16.87 -2.81
CA ASP A 138 -14.78 16.33 -3.91
C ASP A 138 -14.06 15.20 -4.64
N GLU A 139 -12.78 15.38 -4.97
CA GLU A 139 -11.98 14.36 -5.65
C GLU A 139 -11.76 13.12 -4.75
N GLU A 140 -11.44 13.32 -3.46
CA GLU A 140 -11.30 12.24 -2.48
C GLU A 140 -12.61 11.47 -2.29
N THR A 141 -13.75 12.19 -2.24
CA THR A 141 -15.08 11.58 -2.15
C THR A 141 -15.39 10.74 -3.40
N LEU A 142 -15.05 11.23 -4.59
CA LEU A 142 -15.23 10.49 -5.84
C LEU A 142 -14.37 9.22 -5.89
N VAL A 143 -13.11 9.31 -5.48
CA VAL A 143 -12.22 8.13 -5.39
C VAL A 143 -12.79 7.09 -4.42
N LEU A 144 -13.20 7.51 -3.23
CA LEU A 144 -13.80 6.64 -2.23
C LEU A 144 -15.06 5.94 -2.78
N GLN A 145 -15.97 6.70 -3.39
CA GLN A 145 -17.19 6.15 -3.99
C GLN A 145 -16.90 5.17 -5.11
N GLN A 146 -15.95 5.50 -6.00
CA GLN A 146 -15.57 4.67 -7.14
C GLN A 146 -14.95 3.34 -6.68
N LEU A 147 -14.01 3.37 -5.73
CA LEU A 147 -13.37 2.15 -5.21
C LEU A 147 -14.32 1.32 -4.35
N THR A 148 -15.15 1.94 -3.52
CA THR A 148 -16.16 1.23 -2.73
C THR A 148 -17.17 0.51 -3.63
N ARG A 149 -17.63 1.17 -4.71
CA ARG A 149 -18.50 0.53 -5.71
C ARG A 149 -17.79 -0.60 -6.46
N ALA A 150 -16.50 -0.49 -6.71
CA ALA A 150 -15.71 -1.56 -7.32
C ALA A 150 -15.55 -2.75 -6.38
N ALA A 151 -15.27 -2.51 -5.10
CA ALA A 151 -15.17 -3.53 -4.06
C ALA A 151 -16.49 -4.28 -3.85
N ALA A 152 -17.64 -3.58 -3.91
CA ALA A 152 -18.96 -4.19 -3.82
C ALA A 152 -19.28 -5.20 -4.95
N LYS A 153 -18.53 -5.19 -6.05
CA LYS A 153 -18.66 -6.19 -7.13
C LYS A 153 -17.86 -7.47 -6.87
N ASP A 154 -17.21 -7.57 -5.70
CA ASP A 154 -16.43 -8.70 -5.20
C ASP A 154 -15.50 -9.33 -6.24
N SER A 155 -14.76 -8.46 -6.94
CA SER A 155 -13.81 -8.87 -7.95
C SER A 155 -12.56 -8.02 -7.83
N GLN A 156 -11.42 -8.65 -7.52
CA GLN A 156 -10.11 -7.99 -7.48
C GLN A 156 -9.85 -7.19 -8.76
N GLY A 157 -10.21 -7.72 -9.93
CA GLY A 157 -10.08 -7.03 -11.20
C GLY A 157 -10.93 -5.76 -11.33
N ALA A 158 -12.07 -5.64 -10.63
CA ALA A 158 -12.86 -4.41 -10.62
C ALA A 158 -12.18 -3.30 -9.81
N ILE A 159 -11.66 -3.63 -8.64
CA ILE A 159 -10.89 -2.71 -7.79
C ILE A 159 -9.65 -2.23 -8.54
N MET A 160 -8.90 -3.15 -9.15
CA MET A 160 -7.67 -2.82 -9.88
C MET A 160 -7.92 -1.97 -11.13
N ARG A 161 -9.01 -2.21 -11.87
CA ARG A 161 -9.41 -1.34 -13.00
C ARG A 161 -9.80 0.06 -12.54
N ALA A 162 -10.50 0.18 -11.42
CA ALA A 162 -10.83 1.47 -10.83
C ALA A 162 -9.55 2.20 -10.40
N LEU A 163 -8.62 1.50 -9.75
CA LEU A 163 -7.33 2.06 -9.35
C LEU A 163 -6.50 2.52 -10.57
N ALA A 164 -6.41 1.71 -11.62
CA ALA A 164 -5.70 2.09 -12.85
C ALA A 164 -6.26 3.37 -13.47
N SER A 165 -7.60 3.55 -13.43
CA SER A 165 -8.25 4.77 -13.89
C SER A 165 -7.93 5.99 -13.01
N ILE A 166 -7.84 5.82 -11.69
CA ILE A 166 -7.50 6.89 -10.74
C ILE A 166 -6.04 7.32 -10.91
N LEU A 167 -5.14 6.35 -11.03
CA LEU A 167 -3.71 6.59 -11.20
C LEU A 167 -3.34 7.04 -12.62
N ARG A 168 -4.23 6.81 -13.60
CA ARG A 168 -3.95 6.99 -15.04
C ARG A 168 -2.68 6.23 -15.45
N GLY A 169 -2.51 5.04 -14.87
CA GLY A 169 -1.28 4.26 -14.88
C GLY A 169 -1.56 2.75 -14.90
N GLU A 170 -0.50 1.97 -15.00
CA GLU A 170 -0.61 0.51 -15.01
C GLU A 170 -0.84 -0.02 -13.60
N VAL A 171 -1.74 -0.99 -13.45
CA VAL A 171 -1.98 -1.72 -12.20
C VAL A 171 -2.06 -3.20 -12.49
N SER A 172 -1.28 -4.00 -11.77
CA SER A 172 -1.24 -5.45 -11.89
C SER A 172 -1.07 -6.12 -10.53
N LEU A 173 -1.56 -7.36 -10.42
CA LEU A 173 -1.32 -8.23 -9.27
C LEU A 173 -0.35 -9.29 -9.75
N ARG A 174 0.74 -9.44 -9.02
CA ARG A 174 1.92 -10.21 -9.40
C ARG A 174 2.10 -11.35 -8.41
N ASP A 175 2.46 -12.53 -8.88
CA ASP A 175 2.86 -13.61 -7.99
C ASP A 175 4.26 -13.34 -7.41
N ALA A 176 4.70 -14.21 -6.51
CA ALA A 176 6.02 -14.14 -5.91
C ALA A 176 7.19 -14.26 -6.93
N THR A 177 6.95 -14.54 -8.20
CA THR A 177 7.97 -14.55 -9.27
C THR A 177 7.89 -13.34 -10.19
N GLY A 178 6.99 -12.39 -9.90
CA GLY A 178 6.77 -11.19 -10.73
C GLY A 178 5.82 -11.39 -11.91
N ARG A 179 5.18 -12.56 -12.06
CA ARG A 179 4.26 -12.82 -13.17
C ARG A 179 2.88 -12.25 -12.86
N ALA A 180 2.24 -11.63 -13.84
CA ALA A 180 0.89 -11.11 -13.69
C ALA A 180 -0.14 -12.25 -13.48
N VAL A 181 -0.80 -12.22 -12.33
CA VAL A 181 -1.94 -13.08 -11.96
C VAL A 181 -3.25 -12.41 -12.34
N VAL A 182 -3.34 -11.08 -12.15
CA VAL A 182 -4.49 -10.25 -12.52
C VAL A 182 -4.01 -8.95 -13.17
N GLY A 183 -4.64 -8.54 -14.26
CA GLY A 183 -4.17 -7.42 -15.08
C GLY A 183 -3.05 -7.84 -16.04
N PRO A 184 -2.23 -6.90 -16.55
CA PRO A 184 -2.22 -5.47 -16.22
C PRO A 184 -3.49 -4.73 -16.70
N PHE A 185 -3.84 -3.64 -16.00
CA PHE A 185 -4.89 -2.70 -16.39
C PHE A 185 -4.32 -1.29 -16.51
N GLY A 186 -4.89 -0.49 -17.42
CA GLY A 186 -4.40 0.87 -17.68
C GLY A 186 -3.42 0.93 -18.86
N PRO A 187 -2.80 2.09 -19.11
CA PRO A 187 -1.80 2.23 -20.17
C PRO A 187 -0.57 1.38 -19.86
N ALA A 188 -0.17 0.53 -20.82
CA ALA A 188 0.96 -0.37 -20.66
C ALA A 188 2.28 0.41 -20.50
N ALA A 189 3.09 0.00 -19.52
CA ALA A 189 4.45 0.46 -19.31
C ALA A 189 5.43 -0.57 -19.90
N PRO A 190 6.19 -0.24 -20.97
CA PRO A 190 7.14 -1.19 -21.57
C PRO A 190 8.28 -1.50 -20.62
N GLY A 191 8.68 -2.78 -20.52
CA GLY A 191 9.80 -3.20 -19.67
C GLY A 191 9.56 -2.89 -18.20
N VAL A 192 8.46 -3.39 -17.65
CA VAL A 192 8.13 -3.28 -16.22
C VAL A 192 8.20 -4.64 -15.52
N ASP A 193 8.10 -5.73 -16.28
CA ASP A 193 8.00 -7.08 -15.72
C ASP A 193 9.29 -7.51 -15.00
N ASP A 194 10.46 -7.20 -15.56
CA ASP A 194 11.75 -7.54 -14.97
C ASP A 194 11.99 -6.72 -13.70
N GLU A 195 11.66 -5.42 -13.74
CA GLU A 195 11.82 -4.48 -12.65
C GLU A 195 10.84 -4.76 -11.49
N VAL A 196 9.65 -5.27 -11.80
CA VAL A 196 8.72 -5.81 -10.80
C VAL A 196 9.32 -7.02 -10.11
N ALA A 197 9.87 -7.98 -10.86
CA ALA A 197 10.46 -9.18 -10.28
C ALA A 197 11.65 -8.85 -9.37
N GLU A 198 12.57 -8.00 -9.83
CA GLU A 198 13.70 -7.52 -9.04
C GLU A 198 13.24 -6.75 -7.78
N CYS A 199 12.21 -5.92 -7.90
CA CYS A 199 11.64 -5.20 -6.76
C CYS A 199 11.04 -6.16 -5.72
N ILE A 200 10.32 -7.19 -6.15
CA ILE A 200 9.76 -8.23 -5.28
C ILE A 200 10.87 -8.94 -4.50
N ASP A 201 11.94 -9.34 -5.18
CA ASP A 201 13.05 -10.06 -4.54
C ASP A 201 13.76 -9.21 -3.48
N ARG A 202 13.93 -7.90 -3.72
CA ARG A 202 14.49 -6.98 -2.72
C ARG A 202 13.62 -6.86 -1.47
N ILE A 203 12.29 -6.82 -1.61
CA ILE A 203 11.37 -6.56 -0.48
C ILE A 203 10.91 -7.84 0.22
N ARG A 204 11.19 -9.02 -0.35
CA ARG A 204 10.74 -10.32 0.18
C ARG A 204 11.17 -10.55 1.63
N ALA A 205 12.38 -10.15 2.00
CA ALA A 205 12.88 -10.29 3.38
C ALA A 205 12.03 -9.52 4.41
N GLY A 206 11.32 -8.48 3.99
CA GLY A 206 10.38 -7.73 4.83
C GLY A 206 9.01 -8.39 5.01
N GLY A 207 8.75 -9.52 4.33
CA GLY A 207 7.48 -10.24 4.38
C GLY A 207 6.28 -9.35 4.05
N MET A 208 5.18 -9.49 4.80
CA MET A 208 3.96 -8.67 4.65
C MET A 208 4.16 -7.17 4.91
N ARG A 209 5.31 -6.77 5.45
CA ARG A 209 5.67 -5.38 5.74
C ARG A 209 6.65 -4.80 4.71
N GLY A 210 7.06 -5.59 3.73
CA GLY A 210 7.87 -5.12 2.61
C GLY A 210 7.07 -4.12 1.78
N ALA A 211 7.75 -3.13 1.19
CA ALA A 211 7.21 -2.29 0.15
C ALA A 211 8.39 -1.75 -0.64
N GLY A 212 8.26 -1.72 -1.95
CA GLY A 212 9.34 -1.35 -2.84
C GLY A 212 8.85 -0.41 -3.91
N ALA A 213 9.76 0.36 -4.46
CA ALA A 213 9.51 1.20 -5.61
C ALA A 213 10.80 1.36 -6.40
N VAL A 214 10.63 1.66 -7.67
CA VAL A 214 11.70 1.81 -8.65
C VAL A 214 11.34 2.97 -9.58
N GLY A 215 12.30 3.85 -9.84
CA GLY A 215 12.17 4.87 -10.88
C GLY A 215 12.45 4.25 -12.25
N LEU A 216 11.55 4.46 -13.20
CA LEU A 216 11.60 3.97 -14.59
C LEU A 216 11.54 5.19 -15.54
N GLY A 217 12.60 6.00 -15.53
CA GLY A 217 12.60 7.30 -16.19
C GLY A 217 11.61 8.26 -15.53
N GLU A 218 10.58 8.70 -16.27
CA GLU A 218 9.50 9.56 -15.75
C GLU A 218 8.39 8.78 -15.02
N MET A 219 8.44 7.45 -15.06
CA MET A 219 7.48 6.58 -14.41
C MET A 219 8.04 6.10 -13.07
N ARG A 220 7.15 5.83 -12.13
CA ARG A 220 7.46 5.21 -10.84
C ARG A 220 6.67 3.92 -10.73
N LEU A 221 7.37 2.81 -10.52
CA LEU A 221 6.82 1.52 -10.14
C LEU A 221 6.78 1.46 -8.61
N VAL A 222 5.66 1.03 -8.03
CA VAL A 222 5.51 0.72 -6.60
C VAL A 222 4.96 -0.69 -6.47
N VAL A 223 5.54 -1.50 -5.59
CA VAL A 223 5.20 -2.90 -5.32
C VAL A 223 4.92 -3.08 -3.83
N ARG A 224 3.75 -3.63 -3.49
CA ARG A 224 3.31 -3.88 -2.11
C ARG A 224 2.76 -5.31 -1.96
N PRO A 225 3.14 -6.07 -0.92
CA PRO A 225 2.59 -7.40 -0.66
C PRO A 225 1.09 -7.33 -0.40
N VAL A 226 0.34 -8.33 -0.87
CA VAL A 226 -1.10 -8.46 -0.66
C VAL A 226 -1.38 -9.69 0.20
N GLY A 227 -2.09 -9.49 1.30
CA GLY A 227 -2.33 -10.47 2.34
C GLY A 227 -2.39 -9.83 3.73
N VAL A 228 -2.54 -10.65 4.76
CA VAL A 228 -2.61 -10.18 6.16
C VAL A 228 -1.46 -10.75 6.99
N THR A 229 -1.19 -12.06 6.87
CA THR A 229 -0.14 -12.75 7.62
C THR A 229 0.64 -13.74 6.75
N GLY A 230 1.83 -14.13 7.22
CA GLY A 230 2.70 -15.14 6.59
C GLY A 230 3.66 -14.58 5.55
N GLU A 231 4.16 -15.45 4.69
CA GLU A 231 4.95 -15.03 3.52
C GLU A 231 4.02 -14.49 2.42
N PRO A 232 4.35 -13.35 1.81
CA PRO A 232 3.56 -12.78 0.71
C PRO A 232 3.65 -13.62 -0.56
N GLU A 233 2.51 -14.15 -0.98
CA GLU A 233 2.35 -14.91 -2.24
C GLU A 233 2.01 -14.01 -3.45
N ASN A 234 1.41 -12.85 -3.17
CA ASN A 234 0.95 -11.91 -4.19
C ASN A 234 1.40 -10.48 -3.85
N TYR A 235 1.61 -9.67 -4.88
CA TYR A 235 2.06 -8.30 -4.79
C TYR A 235 1.25 -7.40 -5.71
N LEU A 236 0.75 -6.28 -5.20
CA LEU A 236 0.17 -5.22 -5.99
C LEU A 236 1.31 -4.39 -6.58
N ALA A 237 1.38 -4.32 -7.91
CA ALA A 237 2.28 -3.46 -8.66
C ALA A 237 1.50 -2.33 -9.33
N THR A 238 1.90 -1.08 -9.08
CA THR A 238 1.33 0.12 -9.70
C THR A 238 2.42 0.93 -10.39
N VAL A 239 2.17 1.39 -11.61
CA VAL A 239 3.09 2.23 -12.38
C VAL A 239 2.38 3.53 -12.74
N HIS A 240 2.93 4.66 -12.31
CA HIS A 240 2.35 5.98 -12.58
C HIS A 240 3.43 7.00 -12.95
N ARG A 241 3.03 8.14 -13.51
CA ARG A 241 3.96 9.24 -13.83
C ARG A 241 3.94 10.29 -12.73
N GLY A 242 5.12 10.77 -12.34
CA GLY A 242 5.28 11.83 -11.36
C GLY A 242 4.68 11.52 -9.98
N ALA A 243 4.45 12.58 -9.22
CA ALA A 243 3.91 12.53 -7.87
C ALA A 243 2.42 12.18 -7.84
N LEU A 244 2.02 11.34 -6.89
CA LEU A 244 0.60 11.07 -6.65
C LEU A 244 -0.07 12.25 -5.95
N THR A 245 -1.27 12.58 -6.40
CA THR A 245 -2.14 13.51 -5.67
C THR A 245 -2.68 12.84 -4.39
N ARG A 246 -3.18 13.64 -3.44
CA ARG A 246 -3.79 13.12 -2.21
C ARG A 246 -4.94 12.13 -2.48
N ALA A 247 -5.78 12.42 -3.48
CA ALA A 247 -6.86 11.53 -3.89
C ALA A 247 -6.33 10.23 -4.52
N GLN A 248 -5.24 10.28 -5.28
CA GLN A 248 -4.60 9.09 -5.83
C GLN A 248 -3.96 8.22 -4.76
N THR A 249 -3.27 8.82 -3.78
CA THR A 249 -2.71 8.12 -2.61
C THR A 249 -3.81 7.42 -1.81
N LEU A 250 -4.92 8.12 -1.52
CA LEU A 250 -6.11 7.52 -0.91
C LEU A 250 -6.63 6.33 -1.73
N GLY A 251 -6.62 6.47 -3.06
CA GLY A 251 -7.04 5.42 -3.97
C GLY A 251 -6.19 4.15 -3.85
N VAL A 252 -4.86 4.30 -3.80
CA VAL A 252 -3.92 3.18 -3.60
C VAL A 252 -4.18 2.48 -2.27
N ASP A 253 -4.30 3.24 -1.19
CA ASP A 253 -4.44 2.66 0.16
C ASP A 253 -5.79 1.94 0.34
N LEU A 254 -6.88 2.50 -0.18
CA LEU A 254 -8.19 1.84 -0.18
C LEU A 254 -8.18 0.56 -1.03
N ALA A 255 -7.61 0.62 -2.24
CA ALA A 255 -7.53 -0.55 -3.10
C ALA A 255 -6.68 -1.66 -2.46
N TRP A 256 -5.53 -1.32 -1.89
CA TRP A 256 -4.67 -2.27 -1.19
C TRP A 256 -5.37 -2.89 0.02
N SER A 257 -6.09 -2.09 0.81
CA SER A 257 -6.88 -2.59 1.94
C SER A 257 -7.97 -3.58 1.51
N PHE A 258 -8.70 -3.28 0.43
CA PHE A 258 -9.70 -4.21 -0.11
C PHE A 258 -9.08 -5.48 -0.66
N LEU A 259 -7.91 -5.40 -1.31
CA LEU A 259 -7.20 -6.58 -1.80
C LEU A 259 -6.73 -7.47 -0.63
N ASN A 260 -6.26 -6.90 0.47
CA ASN A 260 -5.92 -7.64 1.68
C ASN A 260 -7.14 -8.32 2.29
N LEU A 261 -8.30 -7.64 2.32
CA LEU A 261 -9.55 -8.22 2.81
C LEU A 261 -10.01 -9.41 1.94
N ILE A 262 -9.91 -9.28 0.61
CA ILE A 262 -10.25 -10.37 -0.32
C ILE A 262 -9.27 -11.54 -0.18
N ALA A 263 -7.98 -11.27 0.03
CA ALA A 263 -6.99 -12.31 0.27
C ALA A 263 -7.30 -13.10 1.55
N GLU A 264 -7.70 -12.40 2.62
CA GLU A 264 -8.08 -13.01 3.89
C GLU A 264 -9.36 -13.85 3.78
N SER A 265 -10.41 -13.31 3.14
CA SER A 265 -11.66 -14.05 2.95
C SER A 265 -11.47 -15.31 2.09
N SER A 266 -10.56 -15.26 1.11
CA SER A 266 -10.21 -16.39 0.26
C SER A 266 -9.43 -17.48 1.02
N LYS A 267 -8.49 -17.08 1.89
CA LYS A 267 -7.77 -18.01 2.78
C LYS A 267 -8.71 -18.69 3.77
N ALA A 268 -9.60 -17.93 4.42
CA ALA A 268 -10.60 -18.47 5.34
C ALA A 268 -11.55 -19.47 4.64
N PHE A 269 -11.98 -19.15 3.42
CA PHE A 269 -12.83 -20.04 2.62
C PHE A 269 -12.10 -21.33 2.20
N THR A 270 -10.83 -21.24 1.80
CA THR A 270 -10.01 -22.40 1.41
C THR A 270 -9.73 -23.30 2.61
N GLY A 271 -9.41 -22.73 3.77
CA GLY A 271 -9.27 -23.47 5.03
C GLY A 271 -10.55 -24.20 5.43
N TRP A 272 -11.70 -23.51 5.33
CA TRP A 272 -13.01 -24.12 5.59
C TRP A 272 -13.35 -25.25 4.60
N LEU A 273 -13.04 -25.10 3.31
CA LEU A 273 -13.23 -26.15 2.31
C LEU A 273 -12.36 -27.38 2.58
N LEU A 274 -11.08 -27.19 2.91
CA LEU A 274 -10.18 -28.30 3.25
C LEU A 274 -10.65 -29.04 4.50
N GLN A 275 -11.10 -28.30 5.52
CA GLN A 275 -11.67 -28.88 6.74
C GLN A 275 -12.96 -29.66 6.47
N LEU A 276 -13.81 -29.20 5.55
CA LEU A 276 -14.99 -29.94 5.08
C LEU A 276 -14.62 -31.26 4.37
N VAL A 277 -13.57 -31.24 3.56
CA VAL A 277 -13.07 -32.44 2.86
C VAL A 277 -12.46 -33.44 3.86
N GLU A 278 -11.75 -32.99 4.88
CA GLU A 278 -11.17 -33.84 5.94
C GLU A 278 -12.24 -34.49 6.83
N LEU A 279 -13.40 -33.84 7.00
CA LEU A 279 -14.52 -34.33 7.80
C LEU A 279 -15.42 -35.35 7.06
N LEU A 280 -15.16 -35.66 5.79
CA LEU A 280 -15.88 -36.67 5.01
C LEU A 280 -15.13 -38.02 5.04
N PRO A 281 -15.53 -39.00 5.87
CA PRO A 281 -14.87 -40.30 5.91
C PRO A 281 -15.14 -41.10 4.61
N GLY A 282 -14.07 -41.56 3.95
CA GLY A 282 -14.12 -42.70 3.02
C GLY A 282 -14.06 -42.45 1.51
N THR A 283 -13.63 -41.29 1.02
CA THR A 283 -13.41 -41.08 -0.43
C THR A 283 -12.03 -40.51 -0.73
N SER A 284 -11.23 -41.25 -1.52
CA SER A 284 -9.92 -40.81 -1.99
C SER A 284 -10.12 -39.81 -3.14
N TRP A 285 -9.94 -38.52 -2.87
CA TRP A 285 -9.99 -37.48 -3.90
C TRP A 285 -8.59 -37.19 -4.44
N ARG A 286 -8.44 -37.12 -5.76
CA ARG A 286 -7.19 -36.67 -6.42
C ARG A 286 -7.43 -35.29 -7.02
N VAL A 287 -6.79 -34.27 -6.45
CA VAL A 287 -6.85 -32.89 -6.97
C VAL A 287 -5.84 -32.75 -8.11
N SER A 288 -6.31 -32.39 -9.30
CA SER A 288 -5.46 -32.10 -10.46
C SER A 288 -5.63 -30.62 -10.86
N PRO A 289 -4.54 -29.86 -11.11
CA PRO A 289 -4.66 -28.51 -11.62
C PRO A 289 -5.13 -28.53 -13.08
N CYS A 290 -6.23 -27.84 -13.39
CA CYS A 290 -6.71 -27.69 -14.75
C CYS A 290 -5.73 -26.81 -15.57
N ARG A 291 -4.85 -27.43 -16.37
CA ARG A 291 -4.20 -26.74 -17.50
C ARG A 291 -5.23 -26.57 -18.62
N GLY A 292 -5.34 -25.35 -19.11
CA GLY A 292 -6.37 -24.92 -20.05
C GLY A 292 -6.43 -25.73 -21.35
N SER A 293 -7.66 -25.88 -21.85
CA SER A 293 -7.95 -26.18 -23.25
C SER A 293 -9.31 -25.53 -23.63
N PRO A 294 -9.52 -25.22 -24.92
CA PRO A 294 -10.41 -24.15 -25.36
C PRO A 294 -11.88 -24.58 -25.44
N TRP A 295 -12.79 -23.65 -25.13
CA TRP A 295 -14.22 -23.82 -25.26
C TRP A 295 -14.66 -24.08 -26.71
N PRO A 296 -15.57 -25.04 -26.98
CA PRO A 296 -16.18 -25.17 -28.30
C PRO A 296 -17.26 -24.10 -28.49
N SER A 297 -17.25 -23.48 -29.66
CA SER A 297 -18.24 -22.49 -30.13
C SER A 297 -19.66 -23.06 -30.15
N ARG A 298 -20.61 -22.42 -29.46
CA ARG A 298 -22.04 -22.74 -29.58
C ARG A 298 -22.70 -21.93 -30.71
N SER A 299 -23.11 -22.64 -31.76
CA SER A 299 -24.14 -22.20 -32.70
C SER A 299 -25.54 -22.33 -32.07
N ARG A 300 -26.48 -21.49 -32.54
CA ARG A 300 -27.87 -21.36 -32.08
C ARG A 300 -28.74 -22.53 -32.52
N SER A 301 -29.67 -22.94 -31.67
CA SER A 301 -31.09 -23.11 -32.04
C SER A 301 -32.00 -23.18 -30.79
N SER A 302 -33.19 -22.60 -30.97
CA SER A 302 -34.39 -22.46 -30.13
C SER A 302 -34.88 -23.77 -29.46
N SER A 303 -35.50 -23.76 -28.27
CA SER A 303 -36.93 -23.42 -28.07
C SER A 303 -37.33 -23.22 -26.60
N SER A 304 -38.40 -22.44 -26.42
CA SER A 304 -39.12 -21.95 -25.24
C SER A 304 -39.45 -22.94 -24.10
N ILE A 305 -39.41 -22.48 -22.84
CA ILE A 305 -40.55 -22.42 -21.89
C ILE A 305 -40.26 -21.37 -20.81
N ALA A 306 -41.26 -20.54 -20.52
CA ALA A 306 -41.23 -19.42 -19.59
C ALA A 306 -41.47 -19.83 -18.13
N SER A 307 -40.73 -19.22 -17.19
CA SER A 307 -41.26 -18.76 -15.90
C SER A 307 -40.30 -17.73 -15.26
N HIS A 308 -40.89 -16.70 -14.66
CA HIS A 308 -40.28 -15.46 -14.16
C HIS A 308 -39.69 -15.63 -12.73
N PRO A 309 -39.04 -14.62 -12.11
CA PRO A 309 -37.64 -14.70 -11.71
C PRO A 309 -37.43 -14.92 -10.21
N ARG A 310 -36.34 -15.59 -9.84
CA ARG A 310 -35.67 -15.35 -8.55
C ARG A 310 -34.26 -14.89 -8.81
N ARG A 311 -33.94 -13.71 -8.28
CA ARG A 311 -32.59 -13.13 -8.22
C ARG A 311 -31.66 -14.15 -7.53
N GLY A 312 -30.80 -14.77 -8.33
CA GLY A 312 -29.71 -15.60 -7.85
C GLY A 312 -28.40 -14.98 -8.31
N VAL A 313 -27.60 -14.52 -7.35
CA VAL A 313 -26.22 -14.10 -7.53
C VAL A 313 -25.47 -15.24 -8.20
N ARG A 314 -25.05 -15.06 -9.46
CA ARG A 314 -24.19 -16.00 -10.16
C ARG A 314 -22.74 -15.66 -9.84
N TRP A 315 -22.16 -16.38 -8.89
CA TRP A 315 -20.72 -16.46 -8.69
C TRP A 315 -20.07 -17.15 -9.90
N PRO A 316 -18.90 -16.72 -10.38
CA PRO A 316 -18.10 -17.54 -11.28
C PRO A 316 -17.45 -18.63 -10.41
N VAL A 317 -18.16 -19.74 -10.21
CA VAL A 317 -17.57 -20.95 -9.65
C VAL A 317 -16.58 -21.45 -10.69
N ALA A 318 -15.29 -21.45 -10.36
CA ALA A 318 -14.32 -22.30 -11.04
C ALA A 318 -14.87 -23.74 -10.95
N ALA A 319 -15.31 -24.28 -12.08
CA ALA A 319 -15.92 -25.59 -12.12
C ALA A 319 -14.89 -26.64 -11.71
N LEU A 320 -14.96 -27.11 -10.46
CA LEU A 320 -14.34 -28.33 -10.02
C LEU A 320 -15.16 -29.48 -10.63
N ILE A 321 -14.65 -30.14 -11.66
CA ILE A 321 -15.29 -31.34 -12.21
C ILE A 321 -15.02 -32.47 -11.22
N ILE A 322 -16.03 -32.77 -10.40
CA ILE A 322 -16.06 -33.97 -9.56
C ILE A 322 -16.66 -35.09 -10.40
N SER A 323 -15.83 -36.01 -10.89
CA SER A 323 -16.29 -37.26 -11.49
C SER A 323 -16.00 -38.40 -10.52
N GLY A 324 -17.06 -39.09 -10.07
CA GLY A 324 -16.94 -40.33 -9.32
C GLY A 324 -16.49 -41.48 -10.23
N VAL A 325 -15.70 -42.41 -9.68
CA VAL A 325 -15.50 -43.75 -10.25
C VAL A 325 -16.67 -44.63 -9.82
#